data_AF-A0AAW8NEW6-F1
#
_entry.id   AF-A0AAW8NEW6-F1
#
_cell.length_a   1.000
_cell.length_b   1.000
_cell.length_c   1.000
_cell.angle_alpha   90.00
_cell.angle_beta   90.00
_cell.angle_gamma   90.00
#
_symmetry.space_group_name_H-M   'P 1'
#
loop_
_entity.id
_entity.type
_entity.pdbx_description
1 polymer ?
#
loop_
_entity_poly.entity_id
_entity_poly.type
_entity_poly.pdbx_seq_one_letter_code
_entity_poly.pdbx_strand_id
1 'polypeptide(L)'
;MPPTPPPVIINMPDTGAPWWGVPLLAGLFVIIGALVTFISTKASDKRKAKREDKVRVATESTESASTFMEQAARIEKAVAQQLTLSHVKFQGDYMNDIAALLEELDTAWTKFELVADKELLQPGKDLFAATIAMALPDLTEESTSHFRGEYHRKHLALVNALRVMNGVDPIEREIINPPTRTETMRMHGEYIRTAAEVMFEKARTNPPRANKSGQ
;
A
#
# COMPACT_ATOMS: atom_id res chain seq x y z
N MET A 1 -95.25 -5.23 47.28
CA MET A 1 -94.44 -5.42 46.05
C MET A 1 -93.42 -4.31 46.01
N PRO A 2 -92.11 -4.59 46.01
CA PRO A 2 -91.10 -3.54 45.98
C PRO A 2 -91.12 -2.80 44.62
N PRO A 3 -90.90 -1.48 44.59
CA PRO A 3 -90.87 -0.70 43.36
C PRO A 3 -89.67 -1.12 42.50
N THR A 4 -89.91 -1.43 41.23
CA THR A 4 -88.87 -1.73 40.25
C THR A 4 -87.97 -0.51 40.04
N PRO A 5 -86.63 -0.68 40.05
CA PRO A 5 -85.70 0.42 39.84
C PRO A 5 -85.86 1.01 38.42
N PRO A 6 -85.72 2.34 38.27
CA PRO A 6 -85.85 3.00 36.97
C PRO A 6 -84.74 2.56 36.01
N PRO A 7 -85.03 2.49 34.71
CA PRO A 7 -84.07 2.06 33.69
C PRO A 7 -82.88 3.02 33.60
N VAL A 8 -81.67 2.46 33.64
CA VAL A 8 -80.43 3.21 33.39
C VAL A 8 -80.34 3.51 31.89
N ILE A 9 -80.60 4.76 31.52
CA ILE A 9 -80.41 5.24 30.14
C ILE A 9 -78.90 5.45 29.96
N ILE A 10 -78.23 4.45 29.39
CA ILE A 10 -76.86 4.60 28.91
C ILE A 10 -76.95 5.33 27.58
N ASN A 11 -76.80 6.67 27.62
CA ASN A 11 -76.56 7.47 26.42
C ASN A 11 -75.19 7.06 25.86
N MET A 12 -75.16 6.02 25.01
CA MET A 12 -74.02 5.76 24.15
C MET A 12 -73.93 6.95 23.20
N PRO A 13 -72.85 7.74 23.22
CA PRO A 13 -72.72 8.82 22.26
C PRO A 13 -72.77 8.19 20.86
N ASP A 14 -73.71 8.65 20.03
CA ASP A 14 -73.85 8.35 18.60
C ASP A 14 -72.67 8.92 17.79
N THR A 15 -71.47 8.96 18.38
CA THR A 15 -70.19 9.09 17.69
C THR A 15 -69.85 7.76 17.02
N GLY A 16 -70.78 7.27 16.19
CA GLY A 16 -70.58 6.16 15.28
C GLY A 16 -69.60 6.61 14.22
N ALA A 17 -68.31 6.50 14.50
CA ALA A 17 -67.29 6.61 13.47
C ALA A 17 -67.71 5.65 12.33
N PRO A 18 -67.87 6.16 11.10
CA PRO A 18 -68.44 5.37 10.04
C PRO A 18 -67.62 4.09 9.84
N TRP A 19 -68.28 2.93 9.88
CA TRP A 19 -67.65 1.62 9.73
C TRP A 19 -66.92 1.45 8.39
N TRP A 20 -67.29 2.24 7.37
CA TRP A 20 -66.58 2.35 6.09
C TRP A 20 -65.24 3.11 6.16
N GLY A 21 -64.98 3.85 7.24
CA GLY A 21 -63.73 4.59 7.44
C GLY A 21 -62.55 3.70 7.83
N VAL A 22 -62.80 2.56 8.47
CA VAL A 22 -61.75 1.63 8.93
C VAL A 22 -60.97 1.03 7.74
N PRO A 23 -61.61 0.52 6.67
CA PRO A 23 -60.89 0.04 5.47
C PRO A 23 -60.07 1.12 4.76
N LEU A 24 -60.55 2.36 4.70
CA LEU A 24 -59.81 3.47 4.09
C LEU A 24 -58.53 3.80 4.88
N LEU A 25 -58.63 3.86 6.20
CA LEU A 25 -57.47 4.05 7.07
C LEU A 25 -56.50 2.88 6.95
N ALA A 26 -56.98 1.63 6.94
CA ALA A 26 -56.15 0.45 6.75
C ALA A 26 -55.41 0.47 5.40
N GLY A 27 -56.10 0.83 4.31
CA GLY A 27 -55.49 0.97 2.98
C GLY A 27 -54.41 2.05 2.94
N LEU A 28 -54.64 3.19 3.60
CA LEU A 28 -53.64 4.27 3.71
C LEU A 28 -52.39 3.78 4.44
N PHE A 29 -52.52 3.06 5.55
CA PHE A 29 -51.38 2.49 6.28
C PHE A 29 -50.59 1.49 5.43
N VAL A 30 -51.26 0.68 4.60
CA VAL A 30 -50.58 -0.24 3.67
C VAL A 30 -49.76 0.54 2.63
N ILE A 31 -50.32 1.60 2.04
CA ILE A 31 -49.61 2.44 1.06
C ILE A 31 -48.40 3.13 1.71
N ILE A 32 -48.57 3.70 2.90
CA ILE A 32 -47.47 4.32 3.65
C ILE A 32 -46.40 3.28 3.99
N GLY A 33 -46.80 2.10 4.48
CA GLY A 33 -45.89 1.00 4.79
C GLY A 33 -45.10 0.54 3.57
N ALA A 34 -45.76 0.41 2.41
CA ALA A 34 -45.12 0.06 1.15
C ALA A 34 -44.13 1.14 0.69
N LEU A 35 -44.48 2.43 0.82
CA LEU A 35 -43.61 3.53 0.46
C LEU A 35 -42.36 3.59 1.36
N VAL A 36 -42.52 3.43 2.67
CA VAL A 36 -41.41 3.39 3.64
C VAL A 36 -40.48 2.22 3.33
N THR A 37 -41.05 1.05 3.05
CA THR A 37 -40.28 -0.14 2.67
C THR A 37 -39.50 0.10 1.38
N PHE A 38 -40.13 0.67 0.36
CA PHE A 38 -39.49 0.99 -0.92
C PHE A 38 -38.31 1.97 -0.76
N ILE A 39 -38.49 3.04 0.02
CA ILE A 39 -37.43 4.02 0.28
C ILE A 39 -36.28 3.37 1.06
N SER A 40 -36.60 2.54 2.06
CA SER A 40 -35.61 1.78 2.84
C SER A 40 -34.77 0.86 1.96
N THR A 41 -35.42 0.05 1.12
CA THR A 41 -34.73 -0.85 0.17
C THR A 41 -33.85 -0.06 -0.79
N LYS A 42 -34.37 1.02 -1.40
CA LYS A 42 -33.60 1.86 -2.33
C LYS A 42 -32.38 2.52 -1.67
N ALA A 43 -32.49 2.91 -0.40
CA ALA A 43 -31.36 3.47 0.35
C ALA A 43 -30.32 2.38 0.69
N SER A 44 -30.77 1.18 1.06
CA SER A 44 -29.91 0.03 1.31
C SER A 44 -29.12 -0.38 0.05
N ASP A 45 -29.79 -0.50 -1.09
CA ASP A 45 -29.18 -0.88 -2.37
C ASP A 45 -28.13 0.14 -2.81
N LYS A 46 -28.41 1.44 -2.66
CA LYS A 46 -27.43 2.49 -2.95
C LYS A 46 -26.17 2.40 -2.08
N ARG A 47 -26.32 2.07 -0.78
CA ARG A 47 -25.17 1.89 0.13
C ARG A 47 -24.37 0.66 -0.25
N LYS A 48 -25.05 -0.45 -0.58
CA LYS A 48 -24.43 -1.69 -1.02
C LYS A 48 -23.65 -1.50 -2.33
N ALA A 49 -24.28 -0.89 -3.34
CA ALA A 49 -23.63 -0.59 -4.62
C ALA A 49 -22.38 0.29 -4.45
N LYS A 50 -22.44 1.34 -3.61
CA LYS A 50 -21.28 2.17 -3.30
C LYS A 50 -20.16 1.40 -2.59
N ARG A 51 -20.50 0.45 -1.72
CA ARG A 51 -19.52 -0.37 -1.02
C ARG A 51 -18.86 -1.36 -1.99
N GLU A 52 -19.64 -2.02 -2.82
CA GLU A 52 -19.15 -2.96 -3.85
C GLU A 52 -18.25 -2.25 -4.86
N ASP A 53 -18.63 -1.05 -5.29
CA ASP A 53 -17.83 -0.23 -6.21
C ASP A 53 -16.47 0.14 -5.60
N LYS A 54 -16.44 0.58 -4.33
CA LYS A 54 -15.19 0.85 -3.60
C LYS A 54 -14.30 -0.38 -3.47
N VAL A 55 -14.90 -1.53 -3.11
CA VAL A 55 -14.15 -2.79 -2.99
C VAL A 55 -13.60 -3.22 -4.35
N ARG A 56 -14.38 -3.06 -5.42
CA ARG A 56 -13.94 -3.37 -6.78
C ARG A 56 -12.75 -2.50 -7.19
N VAL A 57 -12.86 -1.18 -7.04
CA VAL A 57 -11.76 -0.24 -7.35
C VAL A 57 -10.51 -0.55 -6.55
N ALA A 58 -10.63 -0.84 -5.24
CA ALA A 58 -9.49 -1.20 -4.41
C ALA A 58 -8.82 -2.51 -4.86
N THR A 59 -9.62 -3.50 -5.27
CA THR A 59 -9.13 -4.80 -5.76
C THR A 59 -8.40 -4.64 -7.09
N GLU A 60 -9.03 -3.99 -8.07
CA GLU A 60 -8.46 -3.71 -9.40
C GLU A 60 -7.20 -2.84 -9.31
N SER A 61 -7.20 -1.84 -8.42
CA SER A 61 -6.03 -1.01 -8.12
C SER A 61 -4.87 -1.83 -7.55
N THR A 62 -5.17 -2.77 -6.64
CA THR A 62 -4.13 -3.61 -6.01
C THR A 62 -3.54 -4.61 -7.00
N GLU A 63 -4.37 -5.24 -7.84
CA GLU A 63 -3.94 -6.20 -8.86
C GLU A 63 -3.08 -5.53 -9.94
N SER A 64 -3.52 -4.38 -10.46
CA SER A 64 -2.76 -3.60 -11.43
C SER A 64 -1.46 -3.05 -10.85
N ALA A 65 -1.49 -2.57 -9.59
CA ALA A 65 -0.27 -2.13 -8.90
C ALA A 65 0.73 -3.26 -8.70
N SER A 66 0.27 -4.48 -8.36
CA SER A 66 1.13 -5.64 -8.24
C SER A 66 1.84 -5.95 -9.55
N THR A 67 1.10 -5.92 -10.67
CA THR A 67 1.68 -6.14 -12.01
C THR A 67 2.70 -5.07 -12.36
N PHE A 68 2.39 -3.80 -12.08
CA PHE A 68 3.29 -2.67 -12.28
C PHE A 68 4.58 -2.79 -11.44
N MET A 69 4.46 -3.09 -10.15
CA MET A 69 5.61 -3.29 -9.26
C MET A 69 6.46 -4.49 -9.66
N GLU A 70 5.86 -5.57 -10.19
CA GLU A 70 6.60 -6.71 -10.72
C GLU A 70 7.48 -6.30 -11.91
N GLN A 71 6.96 -5.53 -12.87
CA GLN A 71 7.76 -5.04 -14.00
C GLN A 71 8.87 -4.11 -13.53
N ALA A 72 8.58 -3.22 -12.57
CA ALA A 72 9.59 -2.35 -11.98
C ALA A 72 10.72 -3.15 -11.29
N ALA A 73 10.37 -4.25 -10.60
CA ALA A 73 11.35 -5.14 -9.96
C ALA A 73 12.20 -5.93 -10.97
N ARG A 74 11.68 -6.24 -12.16
CA ARG A 74 12.48 -6.87 -13.23
C ARG A 74 13.58 -5.94 -13.73
N ILE A 75 13.28 -4.64 -13.86
CA ILE A 75 14.29 -3.62 -14.20
C ILE A 75 15.34 -3.51 -13.10
N GLU A 76 14.91 -3.45 -11.83
CA GLU A 76 15.84 -3.44 -10.68
C GLU A 76 16.78 -4.64 -10.72
N LYS A 77 16.26 -5.84 -10.98
CA LYS A 77 17.05 -7.06 -11.09
C LYS A 77 18.04 -7.00 -12.24
N ALA A 78 17.64 -6.47 -13.41
CA ALA A 78 18.53 -6.30 -14.55
C ALA A 78 19.68 -5.31 -14.25
N VAL A 79 19.36 -4.18 -13.61
CA VAL A 79 20.35 -3.20 -13.14
C VAL A 79 21.29 -3.82 -12.11
N ALA A 80 20.75 -4.57 -11.14
CA ALA A 80 21.55 -5.24 -10.12
C ALA A 80 22.49 -6.30 -10.71
N GLN A 81 22.05 -7.05 -11.73
CA GLN A 81 22.89 -8.02 -12.44
C GLN A 81 24.06 -7.33 -13.17
N GLN A 82 23.82 -6.16 -13.78
CA GLN A 82 24.87 -5.40 -14.47
C GLN A 82 25.96 -4.88 -13.51
N LEU A 83 25.64 -4.67 -12.23
CA LEU A 83 26.62 -4.31 -11.20
C LEU A 83 27.49 -5.49 -10.75
N THR A 84 27.03 -6.73 -10.96
CA THR A 84 27.83 -7.91 -10.59
C THR A 84 28.86 -8.23 -11.68
N LEU A 85 30.14 -8.30 -11.30
CA LEU A 85 31.25 -8.58 -12.22
C LEU A 85 31.09 -9.87 -13.06
N SER A 86 30.28 -10.82 -12.59
CA SER A 86 30.02 -12.09 -13.26
C SER A 86 28.99 -12.02 -14.41
N HIS A 87 28.18 -10.96 -14.49
CA HIS A 87 27.07 -10.87 -15.45
C HIS A 87 27.05 -9.55 -16.24
N VAL A 88 28.17 -8.82 -16.29
CA VAL A 88 28.28 -7.58 -17.04
C VAL A 88 28.08 -7.87 -18.52
N LYS A 89 26.94 -7.43 -19.07
CA LYS A 89 26.69 -7.48 -20.52
C LYS A 89 27.38 -6.33 -21.21
N PHE A 90 27.65 -6.50 -22.51
CA PHE A 90 28.06 -5.39 -23.35
C PHE A 90 26.96 -4.32 -23.34
N GLN A 91 27.36 -3.04 -23.36
CA GLN A 91 26.43 -1.92 -23.19
C GLN A 91 25.28 -1.94 -24.21
N GLY A 92 25.54 -2.33 -25.47
CA GLY A 92 24.50 -2.45 -26.49
C GLY A 92 23.42 -3.48 -26.15
N ASP A 93 23.83 -4.67 -25.69
CA ASP A 93 22.90 -5.74 -25.32
C ASP A 93 22.09 -5.37 -24.08
N TYR A 94 22.75 -4.77 -23.08
CA TYR A 94 22.09 -4.26 -21.88
C TYR A 94 21.01 -3.21 -22.24
N MET A 95 21.32 -2.26 -23.13
CA MET A 95 20.36 -1.23 -23.53
C MET A 95 19.17 -1.82 -24.29
N ASN A 96 19.38 -2.86 -25.10
CA ASN A 96 18.28 -3.55 -25.79
C ASN A 96 17.37 -4.27 -24.79
N ASP A 97 17.94 -4.96 -23.80
CA ASP A 97 17.16 -5.64 -22.75
C ASP A 97 16.35 -4.63 -21.90
N ILE A 98 16.99 -3.52 -21.50
CA ILE A 98 16.34 -2.47 -20.71
C ILE A 98 15.24 -1.79 -21.52
N ALA A 99 15.44 -1.53 -22.82
CA ALA A 99 14.41 -0.94 -23.66
C ALA A 99 13.15 -1.81 -23.71
N ALA A 100 13.30 -3.13 -23.86
CA ALA A 100 12.17 -4.07 -23.83
C ALA A 100 11.46 -4.05 -22.46
N LEU A 101 12.22 -4.05 -21.36
CA LEU A 101 11.63 -3.97 -20.01
C LEU A 101 10.92 -2.64 -19.75
N LEU A 102 11.41 -1.53 -20.30
CA LEU A 102 10.76 -0.22 -20.19
C LEU A 102 9.43 -0.16 -20.95
N GLU A 103 9.31 -0.85 -22.09
CA GLU A 103 8.04 -0.98 -22.81
C GLU A 103 7.02 -1.81 -22.01
N GLU A 104 7.45 -2.90 -21.37
CA GLU A 104 6.61 -3.68 -20.46
C GLU A 104 6.19 -2.85 -19.24
N LEU A 105 7.10 -2.05 -18.68
CA LEU A 105 6.82 -1.15 -17.57
C LEU A 105 5.79 -0.08 -17.95
N ASP A 106 5.94 0.57 -19.11
CA ASP A 106 5.01 1.60 -19.60
C ASP A 106 3.61 1.03 -19.85
N THR A 107 3.53 -0.18 -20.41
CA THR A 107 2.27 -0.90 -20.58
C THR A 107 1.61 -1.19 -19.22
N ALA A 108 2.38 -1.63 -18.23
CA ALA A 108 1.86 -1.90 -16.89
C ALA A 108 1.46 -0.61 -16.15
N TRP A 109 2.23 0.46 -16.32
CA TRP A 109 1.92 1.80 -15.81
C TRP A 109 0.59 2.31 -16.36
N THR A 110 0.40 2.24 -17.68
CA THR A 110 -0.84 2.70 -18.35
C THR A 110 -2.08 1.97 -17.84
N LYS A 111 -1.97 0.64 -17.62
CA LYS A 111 -3.05 -0.15 -17.03
C LYS A 111 -3.35 0.26 -15.60
N PHE A 112 -2.31 0.48 -14.80
CA PHE A 112 -2.45 0.95 -13.43
C PHE A 112 -3.07 2.37 -13.37
N GLU A 113 -2.58 3.32 -14.16
CA GLU A 113 -3.10 4.70 -14.20
C GLU A 113 -4.58 4.77 -14.58
N LEU A 114 -5.07 3.83 -15.41
CA LEU A 114 -6.47 3.77 -15.82
C LEU A 114 -7.43 3.37 -14.68
N VAL A 115 -6.99 2.47 -13.78
CA VAL A 115 -7.87 1.86 -12.76
C VAL A 115 -7.56 2.31 -11.34
N ALA A 116 -6.39 2.90 -11.11
CA ALA A 116 -5.93 3.30 -9.79
C ALA A 116 -6.81 4.39 -9.18
N ASP A 117 -7.07 4.26 -7.87
CA ASP A 117 -7.62 5.35 -7.09
C ASP A 117 -6.68 6.58 -7.13
N LYS A 118 -7.26 7.78 -7.05
CA LYS A 118 -6.52 9.05 -7.13
C LYS A 118 -5.39 9.15 -6.09
N GLU A 119 -5.58 8.55 -4.92
CA GLU A 119 -4.57 8.57 -3.85
C GLU A 119 -3.32 7.74 -4.20
N LEU A 120 -3.45 6.75 -5.09
CA LEU A 120 -2.35 5.89 -5.54
C LEU A 120 -1.58 6.44 -6.74
N LEU A 121 -2.17 7.36 -7.50
CA LEU A 121 -1.57 7.88 -8.73
C LEU A 121 -0.24 8.57 -8.48
N GLN A 122 -0.12 9.41 -7.44
CA GLN A 122 1.13 10.13 -7.19
C GLN A 122 2.27 9.20 -6.72
N PRO A 123 2.09 8.31 -5.71
CA PRO A 123 3.11 7.32 -5.37
C PRO A 123 3.50 6.42 -6.54
N GLY A 124 2.54 6.06 -7.39
CA GLY A 124 2.80 5.30 -8.62
C GLY A 124 3.66 6.07 -9.62
N LYS A 125 3.34 7.34 -9.89
CA LYS A 125 4.13 8.23 -10.78
C LYS A 125 5.55 8.39 -10.27
N ASP A 126 5.71 8.59 -8.96
CA ASP A 126 7.01 8.70 -8.31
C ASP A 126 7.83 7.42 -8.48
N LEU A 127 7.22 6.24 -8.32
CA LEU A 127 7.90 4.95 -8.54
C LEU A 127 8.26 4.76 -10.02
N PHE A 128 7.38 5.11 -10.94
CA PHE A 128 7.64 5.02 -12.38
C PHE A 128 8.85 5.87 -12.77
N ALA A 129 8.88 7.13 -12.34
CA ALA A 129 10.00 8.04 -12.56
C ALA A 129 11.31 7.53 -11.95
N ALA A 130 11.28 7.04 -10.70
CA ALA A 130 12.46 6.47 -10.04
C ALA A 130 12.97 5.20 -10.76
N THR A 131 12.07 4.38 -11.28
CA THR A 131 12.42 3.16 -12.05
C THR A 131 13.10 3.53 -13.37
N ILE A 132 12.59 4.52 -14.10
CA ILE A 132 13.23 5.04 -15.32
C ILE A 132 14.62 5.61 -15.00
N ALA A 133 14.72 6.46 -13.96
CA ALA A 133 15.99 7.06 -13.57
C ALA A 133 17.05 6.00 -13.21
N MET A 134 16.64 4.93 -12.52
CA MET A 134 17.50 3.77 -12.21
C MET A 134 17.90 2.95 -13.44
N ALA A 135 17.04 2.87 -14.46
CA ALA A 135 17.31 2.13 -15.69
C ALA A 135 18.32 2.83 -16.60
N LEU A 136 18.48 4.15 -16.46
CA LEU A 136 19.43 4.91 -17.24
C LEU A 136 20.87 4.48 -16.91
N PRO A 137 21.71 4.21 -17.92
CA PRO A 137 23.10 3.86 -17.70
C PRO A 137 23.87 5.09 -17.23
N ASP A 138 23.98 5.28 -15.92
CA ASP A 138 24.99 6.17 -15.35
C ASP A 138 26.29 5.38 -15.10
N LEU A 139 27.42 6.03 -15.32
CA LEU A 139 28.74 5.39 -15.33
C LEU A 139 29.33 5.21 -13.92
N THR A 140 28.67 5.72 -12.88
CA THR A 140 29.20 5.68 -11.51
C THR A 140 28.37 4.77 -10.59
N GLU A 141 29.08 3.94 -9.82
CA GLU A 141 28.51 3.07 -8.78
C GLU A 141 27.71 3.87 -7.73
N GLU A 142 28.14 5.10 -7.45
CA GLU A 142 27.50 6.01 -6.51
C GLU A 142 26.10 6.45 -6.99
N SER A 143 25.98 6.88 -8.25
CA SER A 143 24.69 7.20 -8.86
C SER A 143 23.75 6.01 -8.86
N THR A 144 24.23 4.82 -9.26
CA THR A 144 23.37 3.63 -9.29
C THR A 144 22.88 3.26 -7.89
N SER A 145 23.73 3.36 -6.86
CA SER A 145 23.34 3.14 -5.47
C SER A 145 22.29 4.17 -5.01
N HIS A 146 22.47 5.44 -5.38
CA HIS A 146 21.50 6.50 -5.07
C HIS A 146 20.13 6.22 -5.70
N PHE A 147 20.09 5.92 -7.01
CA PHE A 147 18.83 5.65 -7.71
C PHE A 147 18.14 4.38 -7.22
N ARG A 148 18.87 3.32 -6.86
CA ARG A 148 18.29 2.13 -6.22
C ARG A 148 17.68 2.45 -4.85
N GLY A 149 18.34 3.31 -4.06
CA GLY A 149 17.80 3.80 -2.79
C GLY A 149 16.49 4.56 -2.96
N GLU A 150 16.43 5.50 -3.93
CA GLU A 150 15.21 6.23 -4.26
C GLU A 150 14.12 5.28 -4.78
N TYR A 151 14.45 4.33 -5.67
CA TYR A 151 13.52 3.30 -6.14
C TYR A 151 12.87 2.55 -4.96
N HIS A 152 13.67 2.03 -4.02
CA HIS A 152 13.13 1.30 -2.87
C HIS A 152 12.26 2.18 -1.96
N ARG A 153 12.64 3.46 -1.78
CA ARG A 153 11.83 4.42 -1.02
C ARG A 153 10.47 4.65 -1.69
N LYS A 154 10.45 4.89 -3.00
CA LYS A 154 9.20 5.12 -3.76
C LYS A 154 8.36 3.84 -3.85
N HIS A 155 9.00 2.68 -3.97
CA HIS A 155 8.32 1.38 -3.91
C HIS A 155 7.62 1.19 -2.57
N LEU A 156 8.32 1.45 -1.45
CA LEU A 156 7.72 1.38 -0.12
C LEU A 156 6.57 2.39 0.06
N ALA A 157 6.71 3.60 -0.50
CA ALA A 157 5.65 4.61 -0.47
C ALA A 157 4.37 4.13 -1.19
N LEU A 158 4.50 3.52 -2.37
CA LEU A 158 3.36 2.93 -3.08
C LEU A 158 2.75 1.76 -2.30
N VAL A 159 3.58 0.87 -1.74
CA VAL A 159 3.10 -0.24 -0.88
C VAL A 159 2.34 0.29 0.33
N ASN A 160 2.84 1.34 0.99
CA ASN A 160 2.16 1.95 2.13
C ASN A 160 0.84 2.62 1.72
N ALA A 161 0.78 3.27 0.55
CA ALA A 161 -0.46 3.80 0.02
C ALA A 161 -1.50 2.70 -0.26
N LEU A 162 -1.08 1.58 -0.86
CA LEU A 162 -1.94 0.40 -1.06
C LEU A 162 -2.43 -0.20 0.26
N ARG A 163 -1.58 -0.21 1.31
CA ARG A 163 -1.97 -0.69 2.65
C ARG A 163 -3.04 0.21 3.26
N VAL A 164 -2.82 1.53 3.25
CA VAL A 164 -3.79 2.50 3.78
C VAL A 164 -5.13 2.40 3.04
N MET A 165 -5.11 2.28 1.71
CA MET A 165 -6.33 2.07 0.91
C MET A 165 -7.10 0.81 1.34
N ASN A 166 -6.37 -0.27 1.68
CA ASN A 166 -6.95 -1.53 2.15
C ASN A 166 -7.26 -1.54 3.67
N GLY A 167 -7.12 -0.40 4.37
CA GLY A 167 -7.38 -0.30 5.80
C GLY A 167 -6.33 -0.99 6.68
N VAL A 168 -5.10 -1.14 6.18
CA VAL A 168 -3.97 -1.74 6.88
C VAL A 168 -2.95 -0.64 7.22
N ASP A 169 -2.40 -0.69 8.43
CA ASP A 169 -1.41 0.29 8.88
C ASP A 169 -0.14 0.31 8.00
N PRO A 170 0.45 1.49 7.73
CA PRO A 170 1.66 1.62 6.93
C PRO A 170 2.85 0.91 7.58
N ILE A 171 3.80 0.47 6.76
CA ILE A 171 5.07 -0.10 7.24
C ILE A 171 5.98 1.06 7.64
N GLU A 172 6.21 1.21 8.93
CA GLU A 172 7.24 2.07 9.49
C GLU A 172 8.59 1.37 9.37
N ARG A 173 9.26 1.53 8.23
CA ARG A 173 10.64 1.08 8.07
C ARG A 173 11.52 2.30 7.97
N GLU A 174 12.45 2.44 8.91
CA GLU A 174 13.56 3.37 8.75
C GLU A 174 14.37 2.87 7.55
N ILE A 175 14.35 3.63 6.45
CA ILE A 175 15.14 3.33 5.28
C ILE A 175 16.58 3.65 5.68
N ILE A 176 17.28 2.64 6.19
CA ILE A 176 18.72 2.71 6.38
C ILE A 176 19.29 2.86 4.98
N ASN A 177 19.68 4.09 4.62
CA ASN A 177 20.42 4.33 3.39
C ASN A 177 21.67 3.43 3.48
N PRO A 178 21.90 2.53 2.51
CA PRO A 178 23.12 1.75 2.53
C PRO A 178 24.31 2.72 2.56
N PRO A 179 25.30 2.49 3.44
CA PRO A 179 26.45 3.37 3.53
C PRO A 179 27.08 3.49 2.14
N THR A 180 27.37 4.72 1.72
CA THR A 180 28.05 4.96 0.45
C THR A 180 29.36 4.16 0.40
N ARG A 181 29.90 3.85 -0.79
CA ARG A 181 31.21 3.16 -0.88
C ARG A 181 32.29 3.92 -0.11
N THR A 182 32.24 5.25 -0.13
CA THR A 182 33.13 6.13 0.65
C THR A 182 32.94 5.95 2.15
N GLU A 183 31.70 5.94 2.66
CA GLU A 183 31.43 5.65 4.07
C GLU A 183 31.81 4.22 4.46
N THR A 184 31.56 3.26 3.57
CA THR A 184 31.92 1.86 3.78
C THR A 184 33.44 1.71 3.87
N MET A 185 34.18 2.35 2.97
CA MET A 185 35.65 2.39 3.00
C MET A 185 36.18 3.15 4.21
N ARG A 186 35.54 4.25 4.63
CA ARG A 186 35.88 4.96 5.87
C ARG A 186 35.67 4.07 7.09
N MET A 187 34.53 3.41 7.19
CA MET A 187 34.25 2.44 8.25
C MET A 187 35.25 1.30 8.22
N HIS A 188 35.59 0.75 7.05
CA HIS A 188 36.60 -0.30 6.93
C HIS A 188 37.99 0.19 7.38
N GLY A 189 38.37 1.42 7.01
CA GLY A 189 39.59 2.06 7.45
C GLY A 189 39.63 2.27 8.96
N GLU A 190 38.53 2.70 9.57
CA GLU A 190 38.37 2.83 11.03
C GLU A 190 38.44 1.47 11.72
N TYR A 191 37.83 0.42 11.16
CA TYR A 191 37.92 -0.95 11.66
C TYR A 191 39.36 -1.48 11.63
N ILE A 192 40.07 -1.30 10.51
CA ILE A 192 41.47 -1.73 10.37
C ILE A 192 42.35 -0.97 11.36
N ARG A 193 42.15 0.34 11.50
CA ARG A 193 42.89 1.17 12.46
C ARG A 193 42.64 0.71 13.90
N THR A 194 41.39 0.50 14.28
CA THR A 194 41.01 0.03 15.61
C THR A 194 41.62 -1.36 15.89
N ALA A 195 41.54 -2.28 14.92
CA ALA A 195 42.14 -3.60 15.04
C ALA A 195 43.67 -3.54 15.20
N ALA A 196 44.34 -2.63 14.49
CA ALA A 196 45.77 -2.40 14.64
C ALA A 196 46.12 -1.85 16.02
N GLU A 197 45.39 -0.85 16.51
CA GLU A 197 45.57 -0.28 17.85
C GLU A 197 45.41 -1.34 18.95
N VAL A 198 44.40 -2.20 18.85
CA VAL A 198 44.20 -3.33 19.77
C VAL A 198 45.37 -4.33 19.72
N MET A 199 45.88 -4.65 18.53
CA MET A 199 47.04 -5.56 18.39
C MET A 199 48.32 -4.95 18.97
N PHE A 200 48.57 -3.65 18.75
CA PHE A 200 49.72 -2.94 19.32
C PHE A 200 49.65 -2.87 20.85
N GLU A 201 48.48 -2.58 21.42
CA GLU A 201 48.31 -2.54 22.87
C GLU A 201 48.51 -3.91 23.51
N LYS A 202 48.05 -4.98 22.84
CA LYS A 202 48.30 -6.37 23.27
C LYS A 202 49.79 -6.73 23.22
N ALA A 203 50.51 -6.27 22.20
CA ALA A 203 51.96 -6.47 22.09
C ALA A 203 52.74 -5.70 23.17
N ARG A 204 52.26 -4.51 23.54
CA ARG A 204 52.86 -3.67 24.59
C ARG A 204 52.68 -4.27 25.98
N THR A 205 51.49 -4.81 26.26
CA THR A 205 51.15 -5.42 27.56
C THR A 205 51.72 -6.83 27.73
N ASN A 206 52.04 -7.51 26.62
CA ASN A 206 52.60 -8.87 26.62
C ASN A 206 53.87 -8.92 25.76
N PRO A 207 54.98 -8.28 26.22
CA PRO A 207 56.22 -8.29 25.46
C PRO A 207 56.66 -9.75 25.26
N PRO A 208 57.17 -10.11 24.06
CA PRO A 208 57.63 -11.45 23.79
C PRO A 208 58.65 -11.82 24.86
N ARG A 209 58.36 -12.88 25.62
CA ARG A 209 59.28 -13.40 26.63
C ARG A 209 60.57 -13.69 25.90
N ALA A 210 61.62 -12.92 26.21
CA ALA A 210 62.95 -13.14 25.67
C ALA A 210 63.28 -14.60 25.90
N ASN A 211 63.27 -15.37 24.82
CA ASN A 211 63.57 -16.79 24.88
C ASN A 211 65.04 -16.85 25.29
N LYS A 212 65.29 -17.12 26.57
CA LYS A 212 66.64 -17.29 27.08
C LYS A 212 67.17 -18.56 26.44
N SER A 213 67.72 -18.43 25.23
CA SER A 213 68.64 -19.40 24.65
C SER A 213 69.94 -19.34 25.45
N GLY A 214 69.91 -19.86 26.68
CA GLY A 214 71.11 -20.39 27.34
C GLY A 214 71.45 -21.71 26.66
N GLN A 215 72.69 -21.83 26.16
CA GLN A 215 73.81 -22.46 26.86
C GLN A 215 73.81 -23.96 26.69
#